data_AF-A0A1V2ZAD8-F1
#
_entry.id   AF-A0A1V2ZAD8-F1
#
_cell.length_a   1.000
_cell.length_b   1.000
_cell.length_c   1.000
_cell.angle_alpha   90.00
_cell.angle_beta   90.00
_cell.angle_gamma   90.00
#
_symmetry.space_group_name_H-M   'P 1'
#
loop_
_entity.id
_entity.type
_entity.pdbx_description
1 polymer ?
#
loop_
_entity_poly.entity_id
_entity_poly.type
_entity_poly.pdbx_seq_one_letter_code
_entity_poly.pdbx_strand_id
1 'polypeptide(L)'
;MTNASQDHPIQHGSDDAVLDEKLRGILLQVAGDLQLRPDEDPEALLRQRLRDTRIELSEESIPGLAKRIPGLTDRSTGEMNPGAH
;
A
#
# COMPACT_ATOMS: atom_id res chain seq x y z
N MET A 1 45.64 21.64 -5.97
CA MET A 1 44.28 21.61 -6.55
C MET A 1 43.90 20.15 -6.73
N THR A 2 43.27 19.53 -5.73
CA THR A 2 42.80 18.14 -5.82
C THR A 2 41.34 18.16 -6.23
N ASN A 3 41.11 17.92 -7.53
CA ASN A 3 39.79 17.77 -8.11
C ASN A 3 39.29 16.37 -7.72
N ALA A 4 38.45 16.29 -6.68
CA ALA A 4 37.78 15.06 -6.31
C ALA A 4 36.62 14.86 -7.29
N SER A 5 36.87 14.12 -8.37
CA SER A 5 35.79 13.60 -9.21
C SER A 5 34.95 12.64 -8.36
N GLN A 6 33.82 13.14 -7.87
CA GLN A 6 32.73 12.29 -7.37
C GLN A 6 32.00 11.72 -8.59
N ASP A 7 32.62 10.74 -9.23
CA ASP A 7 31.95 9.90 -10.20
C ASP A 7 31.26 8.77 -9.44
N HIS A 8 29.94 8.93 -9.24
CA HIS A 8 28.89 7.95 -9.56
C HIS A 8 27.61 8.32 -8.77
N PRO A 9 26.47 8.54 -9.45
CA PRO A 9 25.21 8.78 -8.76
C PRO A 9 24.74 7.50 -8.05
N ILE A 10 24.19 7.66 -6.84
CA ILE A 10 23.49 6.63 -6.08
C ILE A 10 22.16 6.35 -6.80
N GLN A 11 22.19 5.66 -7.94
CA GLN A 11 21.00 5.51 -8.79
C GLN A 11 20.15 4.28 -8.47
N HIS A 12 20.62 3.34 -7.64
CA HIS A 12 19.92 2.07 -7.44
C HIS A 12 18.78 2.13 -6.39
N GLY A 13 18.76 3.12 -5.49
CA GLY A 13 17.72 3.26 -4.47
C GLY A 13 16.60 4.25 -4.81
N SER A 14 16.78 5.05 -5.87
CA SER A 14 15.80 6.08 -6.25
C SER A 14 14.53 5.47 -6.82
N ASP A 15 14.66 4.44 -7.67
CA ASP A 15 13.51 3.79 -8.29
C ASP A 15 12.68 3.01 -7.25
N ASP A 16 13.35 2.37 -6.29
CA ASP A 16 12.71 1.69 -5.15
C ASP A 16 11.98 2.70 -4.24
N ALA A 17 12.61 3.84 -3.92
CA ALA A 17 11.99 4.90 -3.14
C ALA A 17 10.76 5.49 -3.84
N VAL A 18 10.83 5.66 -5.16
CA VAL A 18 9.71 6.12 -5.99
C VAL A 18 8.58 5.10 -6.03
N LEU A 19 8.90 3.80 -6.09
CA LEU A 19 7.89 2.73 -6.02
C LEU A 19 7.19 2.71 -4.66
N ASP A 20 7.95 2.79 -3.57
CA ASP A 20 7.42 2.79 -2.20
C ASP A 20 6.49 4.00 -1.95
N GLU A 21 6.82 5.17 -2.48
CA GLU A 21 5.96 6.36 -2.39
C GLU A 21 4.65 6.17 -3.16
N LYS A 22 4.70 5.62 -4.38
CA LYS A 22 3.50 5.29 -5.16
C LYS A 22 2.62 4.27 -4.44
N LEU A 23 3.21 3.22 -3.90
CA LEU A 23 2.49 2.19 -3.14
C LEU A 23 1.83 2.79 -1.90
N ARG A 24 2.52 3.68 -1.18
CA ARG A 24 1.93 4.40 -0.03
C ARG A 24 0.70 5.21 -0.46
N GLY A 25 0.78 5.93 -1.58
CA GLY A 25 -0.34 6.68 -2.13
C GLY A 25 -1.54 5.79 -2.46
N ILE A 26 -1.29 4.63 -3.08
CA ILE A 26 -2.34 3.66 -3.42
C ILE A 26 -3.00 3.10 -2.16
N LEU A 27 -2.23 2.72 -1.13
CA LEU A 27 -2.78 2.21 0.13
C LEU A 27 -3.70 3.23 0.81
N LEU A 28 -3.36 4.52 0.74
CA LEU A 28 -4.20 5.60 1.27
C LEU A 28 -5.50 5.78 0.46
N GLN A 29 -5.43 5.64 -0.87
CA GLN A 29 -6.63 5.69 -1.72
C GLN A 29 -7.58 4.54 -1.42
N VAL A 30 -7.06 3.32 -1.27
CA VAL A 30 -7.87 2.14 -0.91
C VAL A 30 -8.49 2.33 0.48
N ALA A 31 -7.75 2.87 1.44
CA ALA A 31 -8.32 3.20 2.76
C ALA A 31 -9.48 4.21 2.65
N GLY A 32 -9.37 5.22 1.79
CA GLY A 32 -10.46 6.15 1.50
C GLY A 32 -11.66 5.48 0.82
N ASP A 33 -11.41 4.61 -0.16
CA ASP A 33 -12.45 3.84 -0.85
C ASP A 33 -13.24 2.96 0.14
N LEU A 34 -12.55 2.29 1.07
CA LEU A 34 -13.15 1.45 2.13
C LEU A 34 -13.88 2.25 3.22
N GLN A 35 -13.61 3.55 3.37
CA GLN A 35 -14.42 4.42 4.24
C GLN A 35 -15.77 4.73 3.58
N LEU A 36 -15.80 4.89 2.25
CA LEU A 36 -17.02 5.15 1.49
C LEU A 36 -17.84 3.88 1.26
N ARG A 37 -17.16 2.73 1.12
CA ARG A 37 -17.76 1.42 0.82
C ARG A 37 -17.12 0.35 1.72
N PRO A 38 -17.58 0.21 2.97
CA PRO A 38 -16.93 -0.64 3.96
C PRO A 38 -17.02 -2.15 3.69
N ASP A 39 -18.00 -2.57 2.88
CA ASP A 39 -18.27 -3.98 2.56
C ASP A 39 -17.44 -4.50 1.37
N GLU A 40 -16.70 -3.63 0.69
CA GLU A 40 -15.83 -4.02 -0.42
C GLU A 40 -14.60 -4.79 0.08
N ASP A 41 -14.13 -5.75 -0.71
CA ASP A 41 -12.90 -6.50 -0.41
C ASP A 41 -11.67 -5.58 -0.57
N PRO A 42 -10.88 -5.36 0.50
CA PRO A 42 -9.65 -4.57 0.44
C PRO A 42 -8.65 -5.09 -0.59
N GLU A 43 -8.54 -6.41 -0.77
CA GLU A 43 -7.61 -6.99 -1.74
C GLU A 43 -8.08 -6.74 -3.18
N ALA A 44 -9.37 -6.89 -3.45
CA ALA A 44 -9.95 -6.57 -4.76
C ALA A 44 -9.74 -5.08 -5.13
N LEU A 45 -9.99 -4.16 -4.20
CA LEU A 45 -9.77 -2.73 -4.41
C LEU A 45 -8.28 -2.40 -4.65
N LEU A 46 -7.38 -2.97 -3.84
CA LEU A 46 -5.95 -2.79 -4.02
C LEU A 46 -5.46 -3.30 -5.38
N ARG A 47 -5.91 -4.51 -5.77
CA ARG A 47 -5.60 -5.13 -7.05
C ARG A 47 -6.10 -4.28 -8.22
N GLN A 48 -7.27 -3.65 -8.09
CA GLN A 48 -7.78 -2.69 -9.08
C GLN A 48 -6.88 -1.44 -9.19
N ARG A 49 -6.52 -0.81 -8.08
CA ARG A 49 -5.69 0.41 -8.09
C ARG A 49 -4.28 0.17 -8.65
N LEU A 50 -3.68 -0.97 -8.34
CA LEU A 50 -2.38 -1.36 -8.91
C LEU A 50 -2.46 -1.49 -10.45
N ARG A 51 -3.52 -2.10 -10.98
CA ARG A 51 -3.77 -2.15 -12.44
C ARG A 51 -3.98 -0.77 -13.04
N ASP A 52 -4.80 0.09 -12.43
CA ASP A 52 -5.10 1.44 -12.93
C ASP A 52 -3.83 2.31 -13.03
N THR A 53 -2.89 2.10 -12.11
CA THR A 53 -1.59 2.79 -12.05
C THR A 53 -0.48 2.12 -12.85
N ARG A 54 -0.75 0.97 -13.48
CA ARG A 54 0.22 0.13 -14.20
C ARG A 54 1.43 -0.26 -13.34
N ILE A 55 1.23 -0.45 -12.04
CA ILE A 55 2.26 -0.98 -11.16
C ILE A 55 2.14 -2.50 -11.17
N GLU A 56 3.18 -3.16 -11.69
CA GLU A 56 3.26 -4.61 -11.74
C GLU A 56 3.83 -5.15 -10.43
N LEU A 57 3.01 -5.90 -9.70
CA LEU A 57 3.40 -6.65 -8.50
C LEU A 57 2.89 -8.08 -8.63
N SER A 58 3.57 -9.02 -7.96
CA SER A 58 3.10 -10.39 -7.90
C SER A 58 1.81 -10.48 -7.08
N GLU A 59 0.86 -11.29 -7.54
CA GLU A 59 -0.42 -11.53 -6.84
C GLU A 59 -0.23 -12.04 -5.41
N GLU A 60 0.85 -12.79 -5.16
CA GLU A 60 1.24 -13.28 -3.82
C GLU A 60 1.62 -12.14 -2.84
N SER A 61 1.97 -10.96 -3.34
CA SER A 61 2.34 -9.80 -2.52
C SER A 61 1.11 -9.02 -2.02
N ILE A 62 -0.04 -9.17 -2.69
CA ILE A 62 -1.25 -8.40 -2.43
C ILE A 62 -1.79 -8.61 -1.01
N PRO A 63 -1.90 -9.85 -0.47
CA PRO A 63 -2.38 -10.04 0.90
C PRO A 63 -1.47 -9.38 1.94
N GLY A 64 -0.15 -9.35 1.70
CA GLY A 64 0.81 -8.68 2.56
C GLY A 64 0.66 -7.15 2.54
N LEU A 65 0.41 -6.60 1.35
CA LEU A 65 0.17 -5.17 1.16
C LEU A 65 -1.17 -4.72 1.71
N ALA A 66 -2.23 -5.52 1.57
CA ALA A 66 -3.55 -5.22 2.09
C ALA A 66 -3.54 -5.03 3.61
N LYS A 67 -2.75 -5.82 4.34
CA LYS A 67 -2.54 -5.65 5.80
C LYS A 67 -1.93 -4.30 6.20
N ARG A 68 -1.31 -3.59 5.25
CA ARG A 68 -0.72 -2.25 5.47
C ARG A 68 -1.71 -1.12 5.17
N ILE A 69 -2.93 -1.43 4.71
CA ILE A 69 -3.98 -0.42 4.47
C ILE A 69 -4.37 0.20 5.83
N PRO A 70 -4.22 1.52 5.98
CA PRO A 70 -4.58 2.19 7.23
C PRO A 70 -6.06 1.97 7.60
N GLY A 71 -6.30 1.68 8.88
CA GLY A 71 -7.66 1.50 9.42
C GLY A 71 -8.28 0.12 9.14
N LEU A 72 -7.59 -0.78 8.42
CA LEU A 72 -8.11 -2.13 8.15
C LEU A 72 -7.99 -3.05 9.37
N THR A 73 -6.90 -2.96 10.13
CA THR A 73 -6.60 -3.82 11.29
C THR A 73 -7.56 -3.60 12.48
N ASP A 74 -8.19 -2.42 12.56
CA ASP A 74 -9.13 -2.08 13.63
C ASP A 74 -10.49 -2.78 13.43
N ARG A 75 -10.90 -3.02 12.18
CA ARG A 75 -12.22 -3.60 11.86
C ARG A 75 -12.34 -5.09 12.22
N SER A 76 -11.26 -5.87 12.11
CA SER A 76 -11.29 -7.30 12.48
C SER A 76 -11.43 -7.56 13.98
N THR A 77 -11.23 -6.54 14.83
CA THR A 77 -11.36 -6.66 16.29
C THR A 77 -12.76 -6.23 16.78
N GLY A 78 -13.63 -5.71 15.90
CA GLY A 78 -14.96 -5.20 16.23
C GLY A 78 -16.06 -6.28 16.39
N GLU A 79 -15.82 -7.52 15.94
CA GLU A 79 -16.76 -8.65 16.11
C GLU A 79 -16.53 -9.39 17.44
N MET A 80 -16.54 -8.68 18.56
CA MET A 80 -16.79 -9.26 19.87
C MET A 80 -17.69 -8.30 20.66
N ASN A 81 -18.94 -8.17 20.22
CA ASN A 81 -20.00 -7.63 21.05
C ASN A 81 -20.72 -8.82 21.70
N PRO A 82 -20.34 -9.28 22.91
CA PRO A 82 -21.18 -10.17 23.69
C PRO A 82 -22.37 -9.35 24.19
N GLY A 83 -23.34 -9.12 23.31
CA GLY A 83 -24.63 -8.61 23.69
C GLY A 83 -25.35 -9.64 24.57
N ALA A 84 -25.92 -9.11 25.66
CA ALA A 84 -26.98 -9.68 26.48
C ALA A 84 -26.62 -10.86 27.40
N HIS A 85 -26.52 -10.56 28.70
CA HIS A 85 -27.49 -11.03 29.69
C HIS A 85 -27.50 -10.15 30.94
#